data_AF-A8W5N2-F1
#
_entry.id   AF-A8W5N2-F1
#
_cell.length_a   1.000
_cell.length_b   1.000
_cell.length_c   1.000
_cell.angle_alpha   90.00
_cell.angle_beta   90.00
_cell.angle_gamma   90.00
#
_symmetry.space_group_name_H-M   'P 1'
#
loop_
_entity.id
_entity.type
_entity.pdbx_description
1 polymer ?
#
loop_
_entity_poly.entity_id
_entity_poly.type
_entity_poly.pdbx_seq_one_letter_code
_entity_poly.pdbx_strand_id
1 'polypeptide(L)'
;SVCASAVLVSLEPPPPSTGLSIPPLNQGGWFLIVGLFFTASVMLWWARTYRHAVELGMGTHIAWAFAAAIWLFLVLGLFRPILMGSWGEAVPYGIFPHLDWTAAFSLRYGNLFYNPFHALSIVFLYGSALLFAMHGATILAVTRFGGEREIEQITDRGTASERAAL
;
A
#
# COMPACT_ATOMS: atom_id res chain seq x y z
N SER A 1 -12.47 29.09 4.35
CA SER A 1 -12.39 29.13 2.87
C SER A 1 -11.09 28.52 2.36
N VAL A 2 -9.90 28.92 2.84
CA VAL A 2 -8.59 28.40 2.36
C VAL A 2 -8.34 26.91 2.68
N CYS A 3 -8.77 26.38 3.84
CA CYS A 3 -8.59 24.96 4.17
C CYS A 3 -9.39 24.00 3.26
N ALA A 4 -10.51 24.44 2.70
CA ALA A 4 -11.30 23.63 1.77
C ALA A 4 -10.64 23.52 0.39
N SER A 5 -9.82 24.50 0.00
CA SER A 5 -9.13 24.50 -1.28
C SER A 5 -7.96 23.51 -1.31
N ALA A 6 -7.25 23.31 -0.19
CA ALA A 6 -6.05 22.47 -0.13
C ALA A 6 -6.33 20.98 -0.46
N VAL A 7 -7.49 20.47 -0.05
CA VAL A 7 -7.89 19.07 -0.30
C VAL A 7 -8.31 18.80 -1.74
N LEU A 8 -8.59 19.85 -2.52
CA LEU A 8 -8.98 19.80 -3.93
C LEU A 8 -7.80 20.01 -4.90
N VAL A 9 -6.64 20.42 -4.41
CA VAL A 9 -5.45 20.62 -5.27
C VAL A 9 -4.93 19.27 -5.75
N SER A 10 -4.47 19.24 -7.01
CA SER A 10 -3.97 18.05 -7.67
C SER A 10 -2.72 18.34 -8.50
N LEU A 11 -1.86 17.35 -8.60
CA LEU A 11 -0.94 17.19 -9.72
C LEU A 11 -1.48 16.04 -10.60
N GLU A 12 -2.10 16.44 -11.72
CA GLU A 12 -2.78 15.54 -12.66
C GLU A 12 -1.81 14.81 -13.60
N PRO A 13 -2.14 13.57 -14.01
CA PRO A 13 -1.38 12.85 -15.03
C PRO A 13 -1.50 13.53 -16.41
N PRO A 14 -0.61 13.19 -17.35
CA PRO A 14 -0.64 13.73 -18.72
C PRO A 14 -1.96 13.41 -19.44
N PRO A 15 -2.42 14.29 -20.36
CA PRO A 15 -3.63 14.03 -21.13
C PRO A 15 -3.46 12.80 -22.04
N PRO A 16 -4.54 12.03 -22.31
CA PRO A 16 -4.47 10.79 -23.09
C PRO A 16 -3.84 10.93 -24.49
N SER A 17 -3.93 12.11 -25.10
CA SER A 17 -3.32 12.43 -26.39
C SER A 17 -1.79 12.32 -26.39
N THR A 18 -1.15 12.36 -25.22
CA THR A 18 0.30 12.21 -25.06
C THR A 18 0.74 10.75 -25.18
N GLY A 19 -0.17 9.79 -24.97
CA GLY A 19 0.17 8.37 -24.87
C GLY A 19 1.21 8.13 -23.77
N LEU A 20 2.30 7.45 -24.12
CA LEU A 20 3.45 7.19 -23.23
C LEU A 20 4.64 8.16 -23.45
N SER A 21 4.47 9.18 -24.27
CA SER A 21 5.54 10.17 -24.50
C SER A 21 5.75 11.05 -23.26
N ILE A 22 6.93 11.69 -23.17
CA ILE A 22 7.20 12.70 -22.15
C ILE A 22 6.48 14.01 -22.56
N PRO A 23 5.47 14.50 -21.81
CA PRO A 23 4.76 15.73 -22.13
C PRO A 23 5.55 16.99 -21.73
N PRO A 24 5.13 18.17 -22.22
CA PRO A 24 5.56 19.46 -21.67
C PRO A 24 5.31 19.56 -20.15
N LEU A 25 6.13 20.34 -19.45
CA LEU A 25 6.05 20.47 -17.98
C LEU A 25 4.68 20.94 -17.49
N ASN A 26 4.06 21.88 -18.19
CA ASN A 26 2.73 22.42 -17.87
C ASN A 26 1.56 21.53 -18.33
N GLN A 27 1.83 20.36 -18.90
CA GLN A 27 0.83 19.41 -19.41
C GLN A 27 1.06 17.98 -18.85
N GLY A 28 1.46 17.90 -17.58
CA GLY A 28 1.71 16.62 -16.90
C GLY A 28 3.18 16.19 -16.84
N GLY A 29 4.12 17.00 -17.34
CA GLY A 29 5.56 16.68 -17.20
C GLY A 29 6.01 16.65 -15.75
N TRP A 30 5.47 17.55 -14.91
CA TRP A 30 5.71 17.52 -13.47
C TRP A 30 5.22 16.23 -12.80
N PHE A 31 4.10 15.67 -13.26
CA PHE A 31 3.57 14.42 -12.74
C PHE A 31 4.56 13.26 -12.92
N LEU A 32 5.13 13.11 -14.12
CA LEU A 32 6.11 12.05 -14.38
C LEU A 32 7.40 12.23 -13.59
N ILE A 33 7.87 13.48 -13.44
CA ILE A 33 9.07 13.78 -12.64
C ILE A 33 8.84 13.41 -11.17
N VAL A 34 7.70 13.85 -10.59
CA VAL A 34 7.33 13.53 -9.21
C VAL A 34 7.16 12.02 -9.04
N GLY A 35 6.51 11.34 -9.98
CA GLY A 35 6.34 9.88 -9.94
C GLY A 35 7.65 9.11 -10.00
N LEU A 36 8.61 9.57 -10.82
CA LEU A 36 9.96 9.00 -10.88
C LEU A 36 10.69 9.13 -9.54
N PHE A 37 10.77 10.34 -8.99
CA PHE A 37 11.47 10.58 -7.73
C PHE A 37 10.77 9.90 -6.54
N PHE A 38 9.44 9.85 -6.54
CA PHE A 38 8.68 9.13 -5.54
C PHE A 38 8.94 7.62 -5.61
N THR A 39 8.92 7.04 -6.81
CA THR A 39 9.25 5.62 -7.00
C THR A 39 10.67 5.32 -6.54
N ALA A 40 11.65 6.14 -6.92
CA ALA A 40 13.04 5.98 -6.47
C ALA A 40 13.16 6.06 -4.94
N SER A 41 12.48 7.02 -4.30
CA SER A 41 12.44 7.15 -2.84
C SER A 41 11.89 5.89 -2.16
N VAL A 42 10.77 5.36 -2.65
CA VAL A 42 10.16 4.13 -2.12
C VAL A 42 11.08 2.91 -2.30
N MET A 43 11.73 2.77 -3.45
CA MET A 43 12.69 1.68 -3.70
C MET A 43 13.93 1.77 -2.81
N LEU A 44 14.45 2.98 -2.57
CA LEU A 44 15.54 3.21 -1.63
C LEU A 44 15.12 2.91 -0.19
N TRP A 45 13.87 3.22 0.18
CA TRP A 45 13.32 2.86 1.48
C TRP A 45 13.22 1.34 1.64
N TRP A 46 12.81 0.62 0.60
CA TRP A 46 12.80 -0.84 0.61
C TRP A 46 14.20 -1.42 0.83
N ALA A 47 15.19 -0.92 0.10
CA ALA A 47 16.58 -1.33 0.26
C ALA A 47 17.12 -1.01 1.67
N ARG A 48 16.70 0.12 2.27
CA ARG A 48 16.99 0.44 3.67
C ARG A 48 16.39 -0.60 4.63
N THR A 49 15.10 -0.93 4.48
CA THR A 49 14.42 -1.93 5.33
C THR A 49 15.08 -3.30 5.23
N TYR A 50 15.47 -3.72 4.02
CA TYR A 50 16.18 -4.98 3.80
C TYR A 50 17.55 -5.00 4.48
N ARG A 51 18.38 -3.96 4.26
CA ARG A 51 19.74 -3.88 4.82
C ARG A 51 19.72 -3.89 6.35
N HIS A 52 18.82 -3.14 6.98
CA HIS A 52 18.73 -3.13 8.44
C HIS A 52 18.37 -4.50 9.03
N ALA A 53 17.49 -5.27 8.38
CA ALA A 53 17.19 -6.62 8.84
C ALA A 53 18.44 -7.53 8.77
N VAL A 54 19.22 -7.44 7.68
CA VAL A 54 20.45 -8.23 7.50
C VAL A 54 21.54 -7.82 8.48
N GLU A 55 21.76 -6.51 8.66
CA GLU A 55 22.74 -5.95 9.61
C GLU A 55 22.49 -6.40 11.05
N LEU A 56 21.22 -6.59 11.43
CA LEU A 56 20.80 -7.07 12.75
C LEU A 56 20.69 -8.61 12.83
N GLY A 57 20.99 -9.34 11.75
CA GLY A 57 20.84 -10.81 11.71
C GLY A 57 19.39 -11.30 11.82
N MET A 58 18.41 -10.46 11.48
CA MET A 58 16.98 -10.77 11.51
C MET A 58 16.50 -11.36 10.19
N GLY A 59 15.38 -12.09 10.21
CA GLY A 59 14.71 -12.51 8.98
C GLY A 59 14.10 -11.33 8.20
N THR A 60 14.12 -11.39 6.86
CA THR A 60 13.73 -10.26 5.98
C THR A 60 12.23 -10.17 5.69
N HIS A 61 11.38 -10.70 6.57
CA HIS A 61 9.93 -10.81 6.38
C HIS A 61 9.26 -9.45 6.12
N ILE A 62 9.65 -8.40 6.84
CA ILE A 62 9.11 -7.03 6.65
C ILE A 62 9.46 -6.47 5.27
N ALA A 63 10.67 -6.73 4.76
CA ALA A 63 11.06 -6.28 3.42
C ALA A 63 10.21 -6.96 2.33
N TRP A 64 9.87 -8.24 2.50
CA TRP A 64 9.01 -8.96 1.56
C TRP A 64 7.55 -8.50 1.61
N ALA A 65 7.00 -8.25 2.81
CA ALA A 65 5.68 -7.65 2.96
C ALA A 65 5.63 -6.25 2.32
N PHE A 66 6.68 -5.44 2.50
CA PHE A 66 6.77 -4.13 1.87
C PHE A 66 6.89 -4.21 0.34
N ALA A 67 7.62 -5.19 -0.19
CA ALA A 67 7.69 -5.44 -1.64
C ALA A 67 6.31 -5.72 -2.25
N ALA A 68 5.43 -6.43 -1.55
CA ALA A 68 4.05 -6.68 -2.01
C ALA A 68 3.22 -5.38 -2.06
N ALA A 69 3.41 -4.45 -1.13
CA ALA A 69 2.77 -3.12 -1.19
C ALA A 69 3.32 -2.28 -2.35
N ILE A 70 4.64 -2.31 -2.58
CA ILE A 70 5.29 -1.65 -3.72
C ILE A 70 4.75 -2.21 -5.04
N TRP A 71 4.50 -3.51 -5.12
CA TRP A 71 3.89 -4.12 -6.31
C TRP A 71 2.55 -3.49 -6.66
N LEU A 72 1.62 -3.35 -5.70
CA LEU A 72 0.34 -2.68 -5.94
C LEU A 72 0.53 -1.23 -6.39
N PHE A 73 1.42 -0.48 -5.72
CA PHE A 73 1.77 0.89 -6.09
C PHE A 73 2.25 0.99 -7.55
N LEU A 74 3.17 0.12 -7.97
CA LEU A 74 3.70 0.09 -9.33
C LEU A 74 2.65 -0.37 -10.36
N VAL A 75 1.77 -1.31 -10.00
CA VAL A 75 0.67 -1.73 -10.87
C VAL A 75 -0.24 -0.54 -11.19
N LEU A 76 -0.60 0.26 -10.19
CA LEU A 76 -1.50 1.40 -10.35
C LEU A 76 -0.84 2.58 -11.10
N GLY A 77 0.41 2.90 -10.76
CA GLY A 77 1.09 4.10 -11.24
C GLY A 77 2.03 3.91 -12.45
N LEU A 78 2.43 2.68 -12.77
CA LEU A 78 3.45 2.41 -13.80
C LEU A 78 3.03 1.31 -14.78
N PHE A 79 2.86 0.07 -14.32
CA PHE A 79 2.65 -1.07 -15.21
C PHE A 79 1.32 -1.02 -15.94
N ARG A 80 0.20 -0.76 -15.25
CA ARG A 80 -1.10 -0.64 -15.92
C ARG A 80 -1.11 0.54 -16.92
N PRO A 81 -0.67 1.76 -16.60
CA PRO A 81 -0.54 2.85 -17.58
C PRO A 81 0.25 2.45 -18.84
N ILE A 82 1.39 1.75 -18.66
CA ILE A 82 2.20 1.24 -19.78
C ILE A 82 1.40 0.25 -20.64
N LEU A 83 0.73 -0.72 -20.02
CA LEU A 83 -0.08 -1.73 -20.73
C LEU A 83 -1.30 -1.13 -21.43
N MET A 84 -1.84 -0.04 -20.89
CA MET A 84 -2.95 0.71 -21.49
C MET A 84 -2.47 1.74 -22.54
N GLY A 85 -1.15 1.92 -22.71
CA GLY A 85 -0.56 2.84 -23.68
C GLY A 85 -0.73 4.32 -23.35
N SER A 86 -1.01 4.69 -22.10
CA SER A 86 -1.27 6.07 -21.71
C SER A 86 -0.92 6.36 -20.25
N TRP A 87 -0.12 7.41 -20.02
CA TRP A 87 0.15 7.93 -18.67
C TRP A 87 -1.10 8.51 -18.00
N GLY A 88 -2.11 8.93 -18.77
CA GLY A 88 -3.38 9.46 -18.27
C GLY A 88 -4.23 8.45 -17.49
N GLU A 89 -3.84 7.17 -17.51
CA GLU A 89 -4.50 6.11 -16.74
C GLU A 89 -3.95 5.98 -15.31
N ALA A 90 -2.83 6.66 -14.98
CA ALA A 90 -2.21 6.63 -13.66
C ALA A 90 -3.01 7.43 -12.62
N VAL A 91 -2.75 7.16 -11.34
CA VAL A 91 -3.42 7.82 -10.21
C VAL A 91 -2.89 9.26 -10.04
N PRO A 92 -3.73 10.29 -9.96
CA PRO A 92 -3.31 11.67 -9.70
C PRO A 92 -2.79 11.87 -8.26
N TYR A 93 -1.92 12.86 -8.06
CA TYR A 93 -1.45 13.22 -6.72
C TYR A 93 -2.33 14.32 -6.12
N GLY A 94 -3.31 13.95 -5.31
CA GLY A 94 -4.18 14.86 -4.57
C GLY A 94 -5.17 14.10 -3.70
N ILE A 95 -5.68 14.68 -2.61
CA ILE A 95 -6.55 13.97 -1.65
C ILE A 95 -7.90 13.61 -2.28
N PHE A 96 -8.69 14.56 -2.76
CA PHE A 96 -9.93 14.20 -3.47
C PHE A 96 -9.68 13.64 -4.88
N PRO A 97 -8.73 14.16 -5.68
CA PRO A 97 -8.44 13.61 -7.00
C PRO A 97 -8.12 12.11 -7.03
N HIS A 98 -7.37 11.56 -6.06
CA HIS A 98 -7.11 10.10 -6.04
C HIS A 98 -8.35 9.29 -5.64
N LEU A 99 -9.25 9.85 -4.83
CA LEU A 99 -10.55 9.24 -4.51
C LEU A 99 -11.48 9.24 -5.72
N ASP A 100 -11.53 10.37 -6.45
CA ASP A 100 -12.27 10.50 -7.70
C ASP A 100 -11.76 9.50 -8.75
N TRP A 101 -10.44 9.36 -8.88
CA TRP A 101 -9.83 8.33 -9.73
C TRP A 101 -10.28 6.92 -9.33
N THR A 102 -10.33 6.61 -8.05
CA THR A 102 -10.74 5.28 -7.55
C THR A 102 -12.18 4.96 -7.93
N ALA A 103 -13.09 5.94 -7.77
CA ALA A 103 -14.49 5.80 -8.18
C ALA A 103 -14.62 5.69 -9.70
N ALA A 104 -13.94 6.57 -10.46
CA ALA A 104 -13.95 6.56 -11.91
C ALA A 104 -13.39 5.25 -12.49
N PHE A 105 -12.35 4.69 -11.88
CA PHE A 105 -11.78 3.40 -12.25
C PHE A 105 -12.83 2.28 -12.13
N SER A 106 -13.57 2.24 -11.02
CA SER A 106 -14.68 1.28 -10.84
C SER A 106 -15.76 1.44 -11.91
N LEU A 107 -16.20 2.67 -12.16
CA LEU A 107 -17.25 2.94 -13.14
C LEU A 107 -16.82 2.57 -14.57
N ARG A 108 -15.58 2.92 -14.96
CA ARG A 108 -15.06 2.65 -16.30
C ARG A 108 -14.95 1.16 -16.62
N TYR A 109 -14.66 0.32 -15.63
CA TYR A 109 -14.49 -1.12 -15.81
C TYR A 109 -15.70 -1.94 -15.36
N GLY A 110 -16.89 -1.32 -15.26
CA GLY A 110 -18.14 -2.05 -15.07
C GLY A 110 -18.33 -2.58 -13.64
N ASN A 111 -17.99 -1.74 -12.64
CA ASN A 111 -18.10 -2.00 -11.21
C ASN A 111 -17.11 -3.03 -10.66
N LEU A 112 -16.13 -2.53 -9.90
CA LEU A 112 -15.07 -3.32 -9.30
C LEU A 112 -15.56 -4.38 -8.28
N PHE A 113 -16.79 -4.30 -7.78
CA PHE A 113 -17.34 -5.32 -6.88
C PHE A 113 -17.44 -6.71 -7.53
N TYR A 114 -17.51 -6.79 -8.86
CA TYR A 114 -17.54 -8.07 -9.58
C TYR A 114 -16.14 -8.59 -9.98
N ASN A 115 -15.07 -7.86 -9.66
CA ASN A 115 -13.72 -8.34 -9.88
C ASN A 115 -13.30 -9.30 -8.73
N PRO A 116 -12.96 -10.57 -9.01
CA PRO A 116 -12.63 -11.54 -7.98
C PRO A 116 -11.38 -11.17 -7.17
N PHE A 117 -10.38 -10.52 -7.78
CA PHE A 117 -9.17 -10.07 -7.07
C PHE A 117 -9.46 -8.87 -6.16
N HIS A 118 -10.38 -7.99 -6.56
CA HIS A 118 -10.83 -6.91 -5.68
C HIS A 118 -11.59 -7.46 -4.47
N ALA A 119 -12.49 -8.43 -4.68
CA ALA A 119 -13.18 -9.14 -3.59
C ALA A 119 -12.18 -9.84 -2.65
N LEU A 120 -11.19 -10.55 -3.19
CA LEU A 120 -10.11 -11.16 -2.39
C LEU A 120 -9.33 -10.11 -1.58
N SER A 121 -8.99 -8.96 -2.17
CA SER A 121 -8.33 -7.87 -1.45
C SER A 121 -9.17 -7.34 -0.28
N ILE A 122 -10.50 -7.27 -0.42
CA ILE A 122 -11.40 -6.88 0.67
C ILE A 122 -11.40 -7.94 1.78
N VAL A 123 -11.45 -9.23 1.42
CA VAL A 123 -11.36 -10.34 2.40
C VAL A 123 -10.07 -10.25 3.20
N PHE A 124 -8.93 -10.00 2.56
CA PHE A 124 -7.66 -9.84 3.27
C PHE A 124 -7.58 -8.56 4.09
N LEU A 125 -8.17 -7.45 3.61
CA LEU A 125 -8.23 -6.21 4.39
C LEU A 125 -9.05 -6.40 5.68
N TYR A 126 -10.26 -6.94 5.56
CA TYR A 126 -11.12 -7.23 6.72
C TYR A 126 -10.53 -8.32 7.60
N GLY A 127 -9.96 -9.37 7.01
CA GLY A 127 -9.25 -10.42 7.71
C GLY A 127 -8.07 -9.90 8.51
N SER A 128 -7.31 -8.93 7.99
CA SER A 128 -6.20 -8.30 8.71
C SER A 128 -6.69 -7.54 9.96
N ALA A 129 -7.77 -6.75 9.81
CA ALA A 129 -8.37 -6.05 10.96
C ALA A 129 -8.91 -7.04 12.00
N LEU A 130 -9.59 -8.10 11.57
CA LEU A 130 -10.12 -9.14 12.44
C LEU A 130 -9.00 -9.87 13.19
N LEU A 131 -7.97 -10.36 12.48
CA LEU A 131 -6.86 -11.09 13.07
C LEU A 131 -6.06 -10.21 14.03
N PHE A 132 -5.82 -8.94 13.69
CA PHE A 132 -5.10 -8.03 14.57
C PHE A 132 -5.92 -7.68 15.82
N ALA A 133 -7.23 -7.50 15.68
CA ALA A 133 -8.13 -7.29 16.83
C ALA A 133 -8.17 -8.53 17.74
N MET A 134 -8.32 -9.73 17.18
CA MET A 134 -8.27 -11.00 17.92
C MET A 134 -6.93 -11.17 18.62
N HIS A 135 -5.82 -11.09 17.88
CA HIS A 135 -4.48 -11.27 18.41
C HIS A 135 -4.15 -10.24 19.50
N GLY A 136 -4.36 -8.95 19.23
CA GLY A 136 -4.11 -7.88 20.20
C GLY A 136 -4.93 -8.05 21.48
N ALA A 137 -6.22 -8.38 21.36
CA ALA A 137 -7.07 -8.65 22.52
C ALA A 137 -6.61 -9.90 23.29
N THR A 138 -6.22 -10.97 22.59
CA THR A 138 -5.71 -12.20 23.20
C THR A 138 -4.43 -11.94 23.98
N ILE A 139 -3.44 -11.26 23.39
CA ILE A 139 -2.17 -10.92 24.07
C ILE A 139 -2.44 -10.08 25.31
N LEU A 140 -3.32 -9.07 25.22
CA LEU A 140 -3.71 -8.25 26.37
C LEU A 140 -4.42 -9.08 27.47
N ALA A 141 -5.23 -10.06 27.09
CA ALA A 141 -5.92 -10.94 28.05
C ALA A 141 -4.96 -11.86 28.82
N VAL A 142 -3.80 -12.19 28.24
CA VAL A 142 -2.77 -13.03 28.87
C VAL A 142 -1.54 -12.27 29.36
N THR A 143 -1.53 -10.92 29.33
CA THR A 143 -0.41 -10.10 29.83
C THR A 143 -0.08 -10.39 31.29
N ARG A 144 -1.06 -10.74 32.13
CA ARG A 144 -0.79 -11.14 33.54
C ARG A 144 0.08 -12.40 33.67
N PHE A 145 0.25 -13.14 32.58
CA PHE A 145 1.11 -14.32 32.48
C PHE A 145 2.36 -14.06 31.62
N GLY A 146 2.63 -12.81 31.23
CA GLY A 146 3.76 -12.41 30.39
C GLY A 146 3.59 -12.75 28.90
N GLY A 147 2.36 -12.78 28.37
CA GLY A 147 2.09 -13.15 26.98
C GLY A 147 2.63 -12.19 25.92
N GLU A 148 2.96 -10.95 26.29
CA GLU A 148 3.62 -9.96 25.42
C GLU A 148 5.09 -10.29 25.13
N ARG A 149 5.70 -11.19 25.92
CA ARG A 149 7.07 -11.71 25.70
C ARG A 149 7.05 -12.85 24.70
N GLU A 150 6.59 -12.55 23.49
CA GLU A 150 6.23 -13.56 22.49
C GLU A 150 7.41 -14.42 22.05
N ILE A 151 8.63 -13.85 21.98
CA ILE A 151 9.84 -14.60 21.58
C ILE A 151 10.12 -15.73 22.58
N GLU A 152 10.03 -15.44 23.88
CA GLU A 152 10.22 -16.43 24.92
C GLU A 152 9.08 -17.45 24.93
N GLN A 153 7.83 -17.00 24.76
CA GLN A 153 6.68 -17.90 24.69
C GLN A 153 6.71 -18.84 23.47
N ILE A 154 7.37 -18.46 22.38
CA ILE A 154 7.56 -19.30 21.18
C ILE A 154 8.65 -20.36 21.43
N THR A 155 9.74 -19.99 22.08
CA THR A 155 10.89 -20.89 22.32
C THR A 155 10.67 -21.82 23.50
N ASP A 156 9.97 -21.36 24.55
CA ASP A 156 9.57 -22.13 25.73
C ASP A 156 8.10 -21.83 26.07
N ARG A 157 7.21 -22.78 25.76
CA ARG A 157 5.76 -22.57 25.81
C ARG A 157 5.27 -22.42 27.25
N GLY A 158 4.86 -21.22 27.64
CA GLY A 158 4.30 -20.92 28.96
C GLY A 158 2.77 -20.96 29.04
N THR A 159 2.25 -20.79 30.25
CA THR A 159 0.78 -20.77 30.51
C THR A 159 0.05 -19.66 29.76
N ALA A 160 0.74 -18.56 29.37
CA ALA A 160 0.17 -17.52 28.54
C ALA A 160 -0.25 -18.07 27.17
N SER A 161 0.69 -18.69 26.44
CA SER A 161 0.42 -19.31 25.14
C SER A 161 -0.53 -20.50 25.21
N GLU A 162 -0.46 -21.30 26.28
CA GLU A 162 -1.41 -22.39 26.49
C GLU A 162 -2.85 -21.89 26.63
N ARG A 163 -3.06 -20.82 27.40
CA ARG A 163 -4.40 -20.22 27.57
C ARG A 163 -4.86 -19.45 26.35
N ALA A 164 -3.95 -18.84 25.60
CA ALA A 164 -4.27 -18.14 24.36
C ALA A 164 -4.73 -19.09 23.24
N ALA A 165 -4.32 -20.37 23.29
CA ALA A 165 -4.64 -21.38 22.29
C ALA A 165 -5.91 -22.20 22.57
N LEU A 166 -6.36 -22.26 23.83
CA LEU A 166 -7.56 -22.99 24.27
C LEU A 166 -8.84 -22.16 24.07
#